data_AF-A0A967UWN9-F1
#
_entry.id   AF-A0A967UWN9-F1
#
_cell.length_a   1.000
_cell.length_b   1.000
_cell.length_c   1.000
_cell.angle_alpha   90.00
_cell.angle_beta   90.00
_cell.angle_gamma   90.00
#
_symmetry.space_group_name_H-M   'P 1'
#
loop_
_entity.id
_entity.type
_entity.pdbx_description
1 polymer ?
#
loop_
_entity_poly.entity_id
_entity_poly.type
_entity_poly.pdbx_seq_one_letter_code
_entity_poly.pdbx_strand_id
1 'polypeptide(L)'
;MSEELRPCPFCGGPGEHREVDEGDHRIVCEDCGAMCETMGDASGAARAWQGRPVEDELRVEVERLREALRLGRDALDRLMGG
;
A
#
# COMPACT_ATOMS: atom_id res chain seq x y z
N MET A 1 -15.98 16.82 9.20
CA MET A 1 -14.72 17.20 8.53
C MET A 1 -14.34 16.04 7.65
N SER A 2 -14.47 16.17 6.33
CA SER A 2 -14.08 15.14 5.37
C SER A 2 -12.60 15.29 5.08
N GLU A 3 -11.75 14.68 5.90
CA GLU A 3 -10.36 14.46 5.52
C GLU A 3 -10.35 13.54 4.31
N GLU A 4 -9.81 14.02 3.19
CA GLU A 4 -9.71 13.26 1.95
C GLU A 4 -8.79 12.06 2.18
N LEU A 5 -9.33 10.85 2.03
CA LEU A 5 -8.58 9.62 2.28
C LEU A 5 -7.48 9.47 1.23
N ARG A 6 -6.27 9.13 1.67
CA ARG A 6 -5.17 8.77 0.74
C ARG A 6 -5.61 7.62 -0.17
N PRO A 7 -5.19 7.58 -1.45
CA PRO A 7 -5.46 6.45 -2.33
C PRO A 7 -4.98 5.11 -1.76
N CYS A 8 -5.54 4.01 -2.26
CA CYS A 8 -5.07 2.67 -1.95
C CYS A 8 -3.62 2.51 -2.43
N PRO A 9 -2.69 2.06 -1.58
CA PRO A 9 -1.28 2.05 -1.95
C PRO A 9 -0.92 0.86 -2.86
N PHE A 10 -1.80 -0.14 -2.96
CA PHE A 10 -1.64 -1.32 -3.81
C PHE A 10 -2.10 -1.10 -5.25
N CYS A 11 -3.21 -0.39 -5.46
CA CYS A 11 -3.81 -0.20 -6.78
C CYS A 11 -4.09 1.25 -7.17
N GLY A 12 -3.93 2.22 -6.26
CA GLY A 12 -4.27 3.62 -6.47
C GLY A 12 -5.77 3.95 -6.37
N GLY A 13 -6.62 2.95 -6.13
CA GLY A 13 -8.08 3.08 -6.03
C GLY A 13 -8.58 3.89 -4.82
N PRO A 14 -9.85 4.30 -4.82
CA PRO A 14 -10.45 5.02 -3.70
C PRO A 14 -10.58 4.11 -2.47
N GLY A 15 -10.42 4.71 -1.30
CA GLY A 15 -10.75 4.09 -0.02
C GLY A 15 -12.13 4.56 0.46
N GLU A 16 -12.98 3.64 0.88
CA GLU A 16 -14.31 3.90 1.38
C GLU A 16 -14.39 3.51 2.87
N HIS A 17 -15.03 4.36 3.67
CA HIS A 17 -15.29 4.07 5.08
C HIS A 17 -16.46 3.10 5.23
N ARG A 18 -16.29 2.06 6.04
CA ARG A 18 -17.33 1.06 6.34
C ARG A 18 -17.46 0.81 7.82
N GLU A 19 -18.69 0.84 8.30
CA GLU A 19 -19.09 0.31 9.60
C GLU A 19 -19.28 -1.20 9.47
N VAL A 20 -18.71 -1.97 10.40
CA VAL A 20 -18.65 -3.44 10.33
C VAL A 20 -19.58 -4.07 11.35
N ASP A 21 -19.61 -3.53 12.56
CA ASP A 21 -20.47 -3.87 13.70
C ASP A 21 -20.83 -2.58 14.46
N GLU A 22 -21.71 -2.65 15.47
CA GLU A 22 -22.14 -1.46 16.26
C GLU A 22 -20.94 -0.72 16.89
N GLY A 23 -20.49 0.34 16.21
CA GLY A 23 -19.37 1.20 16.63
C GLY A 23 -17.99 0.81 16.09
N ASP A 24 -17.88 -0.28 15.31
CA ASP A 24 -16.62 -0.70 14.69
C ASP A 24 -16.52 -0.23 13.25
N HIS A 25 -15.39 0.38 12.91
CA HIS A 25 -15.16 1.07 11.66
C HIS A 25 -13.86 0.64 10.99
N ARG A 26 -13.83 0.62 9.66
CA ARG A 26 -12.62 0.38 8.87
C ARG A 26 -12.70 1.13 7.55
N ILE A 27 -11.57 1.23 6.85
CA ILE A 27 -11.52 1.69 5.46
C ILE A 27 -11.13 0.53 4.56
N VAL A 28 -11.84 0.39 3.44
CA VAL A 28 -11.64 -0.65 2.44
C VAL A 28 -11.47 0.00 1.07
N CYS A 29 -10.49 -0.45 0.29
CA CYS A 29 -10.38 -0.08 -1.11
C CYS A 29 -11.49 -0.75 -1.93
N GLU A 30 -12.24 0.03 -2.71
CA GLU A 30 -13.32 -0.50 -3.54
C GLU A 30 -12.80 -1.36 -4.70
N ASP A 31 -11.59 -1.08 -5.20
CA ASP A 31 -11.05 -1.75 -6.38
C ASP A 31 -10.39 -3.09 -6.07
N CYS A 32 -9.61 -3.17 -4.99
CA CYS A 32 -8.81 -4.36 -4.67
C CYS A 32 -9.14 -5.00 -3.33
N GLY A 33 -10.05 -4.42 -2.54
CA GLY A 33 -10.46 -4.96 -1.24
C GLY A 33 -9.43 -4.82 -0.13
N ALA A 34 -8.29 -4.18 -0.36
CA ALA A 34 -7.31 -3.89 0.69
C ALA A 34 -7.94 -3.05 1.79
N MET A 35 -7.73 -3.42 3.05
CA MET A 35 -8.38 -2.79 4.20
C MET A 35 -7.38 -2.46 5.31
N CYS A 36 -7.68 -1.45 6.12
CA CYS A 36 -6.97 -1.21 7.37
C CYS A 36 -7.54 -2.08 8.50
N GLU A 37 -6.90 -2.00 9.68
CA GLU A 37 -7.42 -2.57 10.92
C GLU A 37 -8.79 -1.96 11.28
N THR A 38 -9.62 -2.74 11.96
CA THR A 38 -10.89 -2.27 12.53
C THR A 38 -10.62 -1.42 13.76
N MET A 39 -11.33 -0.29 13.86
CA MET A 39 -11.17 0.73 14.87
C MET A 39 -12.53 1.06 15.48
N GLY A 40 -12.60 1.30 16.79
CA GLY A 40 -13.87 1.62 17.48
C GLY A 40 -14.44 3.02 17.20
N ASP A 41 -13.88 3.74 16.22
CA ASP A 41 -14.42 5.01 15.74
C ASP A 41 -13.92 5.31 14.31
N ALA A 42 -14.70 6.11 13.57
CA ALA A 42 -14.41 6.47 12.18
C ALA A 42 -13.10 7.26 12.01
N SER A 43 -12.74 8.09 13.00
CA SER A 43 -11.51 8.88 12.96
C SER A 43 -10.27 8.01 13.19
N GLY A 44 -10.39 6.96 13.99
CA GLY A 44 -9.40 5.92 14.19
C GLY A 44 -9.15 5.15 12.90
N ALA A 45 -10.22 4.75 12.20
CA ALA A 45 -10.12 4.08 10.90
C ALA A 45 -9.43 4.98 9.85
N ALA A 46 -9.81 6.26 9.78
CA ALA A 46 -9.16 7.26 8.92
C ALA A 46 -7.67 7.40 9.24
N ARG A 47 -7.31 7.55 10.52
CA ARG A 47 -5.91 7.61 10.96
C ARG A 47 -5.15 6.34 10.65
N ALA A 48 -5.74 5.16 10.80
CA ALA A 48 -5.09 3.89 10.46
C ALA A 48 -4.76 3.85 8.97
N TRP A 49 -5.71 4.21 8.10
CA TRP A 49 -5.51 4.28 6.65
C TRP A 49 -4.49 5.37 6.22
N GLN A 50 -4.54 6.54 6.87
CA GLN A 50 -3.63 7.67 6.63
C GLN A 50 -2.25 7.50 7.29
N GLY A 51 -2.14 6.65 8.31
CA GLY A 51 -0.90 6.40 9.07
C GLY A 51 -0.14 5.17 8.60
N ARG A 52 -0.67 4.43 7.61
CA ARG A 52 0.05 3.30 6.99
C ARG A 52 1.46 3.75 6.60
N PRO A 53 2.51 3.06 7.07
CA PRO A 53 3.89 3.42 6.78
C PRO A 53 4.04 3.50 5.26
N VAL A 54 4.60 4.62 4.81
CA VAL A 54 4.67 4.99 3.40
C VAL A 54 5.46 3.91 2.66
N GLU A 55 4.72 3.03 2.00
CA GLU A 55 5.24 2.05 1.05
C GLU A 55 5.98 2.74 -0.11
N ASP A 56 6.02 4.07 -0.22
CA ASP A 56 6.75 4.77 -1.27
C ASP A 56 8.27 4.67 -1.09
N GLU A 57 8.80 4.82 0.14
CA GLU A 57 10.23 4.58 0.38
C GLU A 57 10.58 3.12 0.14
N LEU A 58 9.71 2.21 0.58
CA LEU A 58 9.87 0.78 0.36
C LEU A 58 9.76 0.41 -1.12
N ARG A 59 8.89 1.09 -1.89
CA ARG A 59 8.70 0.92 -3.34
C ARG A 59 9.91 1.45 -4.11
N VAL A 60 10.44 2.60 -3.73
CA VAL A 60 11.71 3.13 -4.28
C VAL A 60 12.82 2.12 -4.06
N GLU A 61 12.94 1.55 -2.87
CA GLU A 61 13.96 0.55 -2.58
C GLU A 61 13.73 -0.77 -3.35
N VAL A 62 12.49 -1.24 -3.46
CA VAL A 62 12.14 -2.43 -4.25
C VAL A 62 12.49 -2.24 -5.73
N GLU A 63 12.17 -1.09 -6.33
CA GLU A 63 12.51 -0.80 -7.73
C GLU A 63 14.03 -0.72 -7.93
N ARG A 64 14.76 -0.08 -7.00
CA ARG A 64 16.22 -0.05 -6.99
C ARG A 64 16.82 -1.47 -6.94
N LEU A 65 16.31 -2.32 -6.04
CA LEU A 65 16.79 -3.70 -5.89
C LEU A 65 16.50 -4.56 -7.12
N ARG A 66 15.31 -4.41 -7.73
CA ARG A 66 14.94 -5.10 -8.98
C ARG A 66 15.87 -4.73 -10.13
N GLU A 67 16.20 -3.45 -10.28
CA GLU A 67 17.12 -3.00 -11.32
C GLU A 67 18.54 -3.53 -11.08
N ALA A 68 19.02 -3.52 -9.83
CA ALA A 68 20.32 -4.10 -9.48
C ALA A 68 20.39 -5.60 -9.83
N LEU A 69 19.34 -6.36 -9.53
CA LEU A 69 19.26 -7.78 -9.89
C LEU A 69 19.25 -8.00 -11.41
N ARG A 70 18.54 -7.16 -12.16
CA ARG A 70 18.50 -7.22 -13.63
C ARG A 70 19.89 -7.02 -14.21
N LEU A 71 20.60 -5.97 -13.79
CA LEU A 71 21.96 -5.67 -14.24
C LEU A 71 22.95 -6.77 -13.86
N GLY A 72 22.82 -7.32 -12.64
CA GLY A 72 23.65 -8.43 -12.18
C GLY A 72 23.46 -9.70 -13.03
N ARG A 73 22.20 -10.04 -13.36
CA ARG A 73 21.89 -11.15 -14.27
C ARG A 73 22.48 -10.93 -15.66
N ASP A 74 22.28 -9.75 -16.25
CA ASP A 74 22.82 -9.42 -17.57
C ASP A 74 24.35 -9.50 -17.60
N ALA A 75 25.03 -9.11 -16.51
CA ALA A 75 26.47 -9.22 -16.38
C ALA A 75 26.93 -10.68 -16.26
N LEU A 76 26.22 -11.50 -15.48
CA LEU A 76 26.51 -12.93 -15.35
C LEU A 76 26.31 -13.67 -16.67
N ASP A 77 25.24 -13.37 -17.42
CA ASP A 77 24.98 -13.97 -18.73
C ASP A 77 26.11 -13.66 -19.72
N ARG A 78 26.64 -12.44 -19.70
CA ARG A 78 27.81 -12.04 -20.53
C ARG A 78 29.10 -12.74 -20.12
N LEU A 79 29.28 -13.04 -18.83
CA LEU A 79 30.48 -13.72 -18.32
C LEU A 79 30.43 -15.23 -18.52
N MET A 80 29.24 -15.83 -18.48
CA MET A 80 29.02 -17.27 -18.62
C MET A 80 28.71 -17.70 -20.07
N GLY A 81 28.46 -16.77 -20.98
CA GLY A 81 28.02 -17.00 -22.35
C GLY A 81 28.93 -16.41 -23.43
N GLY A 82 30.25 -16.60 -23.31
CA GLY A 82 31.24 -16.39 -24.37
C GLY A 82 31.92 -17.69 -24.76
#